data_AF-A0A2N1PH84-F1
#
_entry.id   AF-A0A2N1PH84-F1
#
_cell.length_a   1.000
_cell.length_b   1.000
_cell.length_c   1.000
_cell.angle_alpha   90.00
_cell.angle_beta   90.00
_cell.angle_gamma   90.00
#
_symmetry.space_group_name_H-M   'P 1'
#
loop_
_entity.id
_entity.type
_entity.pdbx_description
1 polymer ?
#
loop_
_entity_poly.entity_id
_entity_poly.type
_entity_poly.pdbx_seq_one_letter_code
_entity_poly.pdbx_strand_id
1 'polypeptide(L)'
;MELQYYFADDFSAFEDYFAEIKSAVRRYHKNEPVNGFGEAMDEMYYIISGTMSGSFIHESGNVKTSSFYGKGYLAPLYFPGEIEMMRSFAFTAVTDLEVYVFNRVGFERYVNTNPALNMAMYRAYIKLVSLNGQELANQLFSTGMEKICNFFYIYLKNTNDHDQ
;
A
#
# COMPACT_ATOMS: atom_id res chain seq x y z
N MET A 1 -2.96 7.89 -19.35
CA MET A 1 -3.42 7.88 -17.94
C MET A 1 -2.29 7.29 -17.12
N GLU A 2 -1.76 8.05 -16.16
CA GLU A 2 -0.54 7.67 -15.43
C GLU A 2 -0.92 6.79 -14.23
N LEU A 3 -0.39 5.56 -14.19
CA LEU A 3 -0.66 4.59 -13.12
C LEU A 3 0.17 4.96 -11.89
N GLN A 4 -0.50 5.34 -10.79
CA GLN A 4 0.17 5.63 -9.53
C GLN A 4 0.32 4.35 -8.69
N TYR A 5 1.43 3.64 -8.86
CA TYR A 5 1.75 2.44 -8.07
C TYR A 5 2.41 2.74 -6.72
N TYR A 6 2.84 3.98 -6.47
CA TYR A 6 3.53 4.38 -5.26
C TYR A 6 2.70 5.36 -4.43
N PHE A 7 2.47 5.00 -3.16
CA PHE A 7 1.68 5.77 -2.21
C PHE A 7 2.54 6.20 -1.03
N ALA A 8 2.54 7.50 -0.74
CA ALA A 8 3.32 8.12 0.32
C ALA A 8 2.64 9.41 0.78
N ASP A 9 2.98 9.88 1.98
CA ASP A 9 2.58 11.16 2.57
C ASP A 9 1.09 11.43 2.83
N ASP A 10 0.18 10.55 2.37
CA ASP A 10 -1.26 10.67 2.60
C ASP A 10 -1.66 10.87 4.08
N PHE A 11 -0.83 10.39 5.01
CA PHE A 11 -1.06 10.47 6.44
C PHE A 11 0.08 11.15 7.22
N SER A 12 1.00 11.86 6.56
CA SER A 12 2.13 12.54 7.23
C SER A 12 1.67 13.55 8.29
N ALA A 13 0.53 14.22 8.08
CA ALA A 13 -0.05 15.15 9.07
C ALA A 13 -0.51 14.49 10.38
N PHE A 14 -0.54 13.14 10.44
CA PHE A 14 -0.95 12.37 11.60
C PHE A 14 0.21 11.63 12.27
N GLU A 15 1.47 11.87 11.88
CA GLU A 15 2.64 11.17 12.41
C GLU A 15 2.72 11.24 13.94
N ASP A 16 2.57 12.44 14.52
CA ASP A 16 2.59 12.65 15.97
C ASP A 16 1.43 11.91 16.66
N TYR A 17 0.23 11.99 16.08
CA TYR A 17 -0.95 11.28 16.60
C TYR A 17 -0.75 9.76 16.58
N PHE A 18 -0.17 9.23 15.51
CA PHE A 18 0.17 7.82 15.37
C PHE A 18 1.26 7.38 16.34
N ALA A 19 2.25 8.25 16.61
CA ALA A 19 3.29 7.98 17.58
C ALA A 19 2.72 7.80 19.00
N GLU A 20 1.64 8.50 19.36
CA GLU A 20 1.01 8.38 20.67
C GLU A 20 0.20 7.08 20.84
N ILE A 21 -0.43 6.59 19.77
CA ILE A 21 -1.38 5.46 19.84
C ILE A 21 -0.82 4.12 19.38
N LYS A 22 0.40 4.08 18.84
CA LYS A 22 1.05 2.86 18.34
C LYS A 22 1.12 1.77 19.42
N SER A 23 0.96 0.51 19.00
CA SER A 23 1.21 -0.64 19.89
C SER A 23 2.70 -0.97 19.97
N ALA A 24 3.42 -0.81 18.86
CA ALA A 24 4.85 -1.08 18.76
C ALA A 24 5.52 -0.27 17.65
N VAL A 25 6.85 -0.23 17.70
CA VAL A 25 7.70 0.13 16.56
C VAL A 25 8.38 -1.15 16.09
N ARG A 26 8.35 -1.44 14.79
CA ARG A 26 9.00 -2.62 14.21
C ARG A 26 9.93 -2.20 13.07
N ARG A 27 11.07 -2.89 12.98
CA ARG A 27 12.08 -2.69 11.95
C ARG A 27 12.22 -3.98 11.15
N TYR A 28 12.41 -3.84 9.86
CA TYR A 28 12.61 -4.94 8.93
C TYR A 28 13.80 -4.64 8.04
N HIS A 29 14.54 -5.69 7.68
CA HIS A 29 15.57 -5.60 6.66
C HIS A 29 14.97 -5.66 5.27
N LYS A 30 15.69 -5.12 4.28
CA LYS A 30 15.33 -5.29 2.87
C LYS A 30 15.03 -6.76 2.53
N ASN A 31 13.93 -6.98 1.80
CA ASN A 31 13.35 -8.26 1.39
C ASN A 31 12.73 -9.11 2.51
N GLU A 32 12.67 -8.60 3.74
CA GLU A 32 12.01 -9.31 4.84
C GLU A 32 10.47 -9.24 4.70
N PRO A 33 9.75 -10.35 4.88
CA PRO A 33 8.29 -10.34 4.95
C PRO A 33 7.80 -9.52 6.13
N VAL A 34 6.85 -8.61 5.88
CA VAL A 34 6.21 -7.82 6.95
C VAL A 34 5.05 -8.62 7.56
N ASN A 35 4.34 -9.40 6.74
CA ASN A 35 3.36 -10.40 7.16
C ASN A 35 3.33 -11.59 6.16
N GLY A 36 2.55 -12.62 6.48
CA GLY A 36 2.39 -13.81 5.63
C GLY A 36 1.07 -13.85 4.85
N PHE A 37 1.06 -14.64 3.76
CA PHE A 37 -0.18 -15.04 3.09
C PHE A 37 -0.94 -16.11 3.90
N GLY A 38 -2.25 -16.16 3.77
CA GLY A 38 -3.17 -17.10 4.43
C GLY A 38 -3.62 -16.64 5.83
N GLU A 39 -2.87 -15.74 6.46
CA GLU A 39 -3.17 -15.19 7.77
C GLU A 39 -4.22 -14.08 7.70
N ALA A 40 -4.94 -13.87 8.80
CA ALA A 40 -5.84 -12.72 8.91
C ALA A 40 -5.00 -11.44 8.96
N MET A 41 -5.45 -10.40 8.25
CA MET A 41 -4.75 -9.12 8.22
C MET A 41 -5.12 -8.29 9.45
N ASP A 42 -4.56 -8.61 10.62
CA ASP A 42 -4.93 -7.97 11.89
C ASP A 42 -4.07 -6.78 12.30
N GLU A 43 -2.96 -6.56 11.60
CA GLU A 43 -2.05 -5.45 11.85
C GLU A 43 -2.16 -4.37 10.76
N MET A 44 -1.93 -3.12 11.18
CA MET A 44 -1.74 -1.97 10.30
C MET A 44 -0.39 -1.34 10.56
N TYR A 45 0.20 -0.76 9.52
CA TYR A 45 1.57 -0.25 9.53
C TYR A 45 1.61 1.18 9.02
N TYR A 46 2.02 2.11 9.87
CA TYR A 46 2.37 3.47 9.43
C TYR A 46 3.87 3.54 9.18
N ILE A 47 4.26 3.97 7.99
CA ILE A 47 5.66 3.92 7.55
C ILE A 47 6.39 5.19 7.99
N ILE A 48 7.37 5.03 8.88
CA ILE A 48 8.23 6.11 9.39
C ILE A 48 9.39 6.35 8.42
N SER A 49 9.99 5.26 7.93
CA SER A 49 11.08 5.30 6.94
C SER A 49 11.12 4.01 6.12
N GLY A 50 11.66 4.11 4.90
CA GLY A 50 11.75 3.01 3.96
C GLY A 50 10.49 2.81 3.10
N THR A 51 10.46 1.69 2.41
CA THR A 51 9.39 1.32 1.47
C THR A 51 9.02 -0.15 1.63
N MET A 52 7.74 -0.48 1.54
CA MET A 52 7.24 -1.85 1.41
C MET A 52 6.35 -2.01 0.18
N SER A 53 6.32 -3.21 -0.38
CA SER A 53 5.39 -3.57 -1.46
C SER A 53 4.19 -4.33 -0.89
N GLY A 54 3.03 -4.17 -1.51
CA GLY A 54 1.87 -5.04 -1.31
C GLY A 54 1.70 -5.97 -2.51
N SER A 55 1.47 -7.25 -2.25
CA SER A 55 1.38 -8.29 -3.28
C SER A 55 0.21 -9.22 -3.03
N PHE A 56 -0.34 -9.77 -4.12
CA PHE A 56 -1.34 -10.84 -4.06
C PHE A 56 -0.73 -12.18 -4.44
N ILE A 57 -1.16 -13.25 -3.75
CA ILE A 57 -0.93 -14.63 -4.17
C ILE A 57 -2.15 -15.18 -4.91
N HIS A 58 -1.91 -15.79 -6.06
CA HIS A 58 -2.92 -16.51 -6.83
C HIS A 58 -2.95 -17.99 -6.41
N GLU A 59 -4.07 -18.69 -6.61
CA GLU A 59 -4.23 -20.12 -6.28
C GLU A 59 -3.20 -21.03 -6.94
N SER A 60 -2.64 -20.60 -8.08
CA SER A 60 -1.54 -21.29 -8.77
C SER A 60 -0.18 -21.16 -8.08
N GLY A 61 -0.08 -20.41 -6.98
CA GLY A 61 1.16 -20.07 -6.28
C GLY A 61 1.92 -18.87 -6.87
N ASN A 62 1.42 -18.24 -7.93
CA ASN A 62 2.04 -17.06 -8.52
C ASN A 62 1.81 -15.84 -7.63
N VAL A 63 2.86 -15.04 -7.40
CA VAL A 63 2.79 -13.80 -6.63
C VAL A 63 2.95 -12.61 -7.57
N LYS A 64 2.09 -11.59 -7.41
CA LYS A 64 2.17 -10.35 -8.17
C LYS A 64 2.10 -9.14 -7.24
N THR A 65 3.09 -8.26 -7.33
CA THR A 65 3.08 -6.96 -6.67
C THR A 65 1.99 -6.08 -7.27
N SER A 66 1.15 -5.50 -6.42
CA SER A 66 0.10 -4.56 -6.82
C SER A 66 0.51 -3.09 -6.66
N SER A 67 1.30 -2.78 -5.63
CA SER A 67 1.53 -1.41 -5.18
C SER A 67 2.72 -1.32 -4.23
N PHE A 68 3.23 -0.10 -4.05
CA PHE A 68 4.33 0.25 -3.16
C PHE A 68 3.88 1.36 -2.21
N TYR A 69 4.36 1.28 -0.98
CA TYR A 69 4.00 2.17 0.12
C TYR A 69 5.27 2.70 0.76
N GLY A 70 5.38 4.02 0.87
CA GLY A 70 6.53 4.70 1.46
C GLY A 70 6.18 5.50 2.70
N LYS A 71 7.15 6.28 3.16
CA LYS A 71 7.03 7.15 4.33
C LYS A 71 5.71 7.96 4.31
N GLY A 72 5.09 8.07 5.49
CA GLY A 72 3.88 8.85 5.67
C GLY A 72 2.59 8.14 5.23
N TYR A 73 2.68 6.89 4.79
CA TYR A 73 1.51 6.09 4.42
C TYR A 73 1.10 5.11 5.54
N LEU A 74 -0.19 4.82 5.65
CA LEU A 74 -0.75 3.78 6.51
C LEU A 74 -1.27 2.63 5.65
N ALA A 75 -0.73 1.42 5.84
CA ALA A 75 -1.08 0.25 5.06
C ALA A 75 -1.30 -1.00 5.94
N PRO A 76 -2.32 -1.84 5.66
CA PRO A 76 -3.42 -1.53 4.75
C PRO A 76 -4.24 -0.35 5.29
N LEU A 77 -5.10 0.24 4.46
CA LEU A 77 -6.10 1.20 4.95
C LEU A 77 -7.10 0.48 5.86
N TYR A 78 -7.66 1.18 6.84
CA TYR A 78 -8.56 0.57 7.83
C TYR A 78 -9.86 0.09 7.18
N PHE A 79 -10.19 -1.19 7.36
CA PHE A 79 -11.47 -1.77 7.00
C PHE A 79 -12.11 -2.50 8.20
N PRO A 80 -13.44 -2.39 8.38
CA PRO A 80 -14.15 -3.10 9.43
C PRO A 80 -14.38 -4.58 9.06
N GLY A 81 -14.38 -5.45 10.08
CA GLY A 81 -14.71 -6.87 9.93
C GLY A 81 -13.64 -7.68 9.19
N GLU A 82 -13.99 -8.91 8.83
CA GLU A 82 -13.10 -9.81 8.09
C GLU A 82 -13.35 -9.71 6.59
N ILE A 83 -12.27 -9.66 5.81
CA ILE A 83 -12.31 -9.67 4.34
C ILE A 83 -11.43 -10.83 3.87
N GLU A 84 -12.07 -11.89 3.36
CA GLU A 84 -11.37 -13.12 2.97
C GLU A 84 -10.24 -12.87 1.96
N MET A 85 -10.46 -11.96 1.01
CA MET A 85 -9.45 -11.55 0.02
C MET A 85 -8.14 -11.06 0.66
N MET A 86 -8.21 -10.45 1.85
CA MET A 86 -7.02 -9.93 2.53
C MET A 86 -6.07 -11.03 2.99
N ARG A 87 -6.53 -12.29 3.10
CA ARG A 87 -5.65 -13.44 3.35
C ARG A 87 -4.71 -13.71 2.18
N SER A 88 -5.12 -13.36 0.97
CA SER A 88 -4.29 -13.49 -0.22
C SER A 88 -3.36 -12.30 -0.44
N PHE A 89 -3.29 -11.35 0.51
CA PHE A 89 -2.48 -10.14 0.41
C PHE A 89 -1.38 -10.10 1.47
N ALA A 90 -0.16 -9.77 1.06
CA ALA A 90 0.97 -9.65 1.97
C ALA A 90 1.89 -8.48 1.60
N PHE A 91 2.63 -8.03 2.60
CA PHE A 91 3.60 -6.95 2.52
C PHE A 91 5.03 -7.50 2.65
N THR A 92 5.95 -6.87 1.92
CA THR A 92 7.38 -7.20 2.00
C THR A 92 8.18 -5.90 2.00
N ALA A 93 9.18 -5.82 2.87
CA ALA A 93 10.09 -4.69 2.91
C ALA A 93 10.92 -4.63 1.61
N VAL A 94 10.90 -3.50 0.91
CA VAL A 94 11.65 -3.26 -0.34
C VAL A 94 13.01 -2.61 -0.05
N THR A 95 13.06 -1.83 1.02
CA THR A 95 14.27 -1.29 1.65
C THR A 95 14.29 -1.70 3.12
N ASP A 96 15.33 -1.35 3.86
CA ASP A 96 15.21 -1.32 5.31
C ASP A 96 14.03 -0.41 5.68
N LEU A 97 13.18 -0.90 6.58
CA LEU A 97 11.84 -0.37 6.82
C LEU A 97 11.62 -0.20 8.32
N GLU A 98 11.07 0.94 8.72
CA GLU A 98 10.64 1.19 10.10
C GLU A 98 9.18 1.65 10.12
N VAL A 99 8.36 1.00 10.95
CA VAL A 99 6.92 1.22 11.01
C VAL A 99 6.40 1.36 12.44
N TYR A 100 5.35 2.15 12.62
CA TYR A 100 4.44 1.99 13.74
C TYR A 100 3.43 0.88 13.43
N VAL A 101 3.23 -0.01 14.39
CA VAL A 101 2.27 -1.11 14.31
C VAL A 101 1.01 -0.75 15.10
N PHE A 102 -0.15 -1.11 14.56
CA PHE A 102 -1.44 -0.99 15.24
C PHE A 102 -2.23 -2.29 15.10
N ASN A 103 -3.05 -2.60 16.10
CA ASN A 103 -4.08 -3.62 15.96
C ASN A 103 -5.26 -3.04 15.16
N ARG A 104 -5.60 -3.66 14.02
CA ARG A 104 -6.65 -3.18 13.11
C ARG A 104 -8.02 -3.10 13.79
N VAL A 105 -8.40 -4.12 14.55
CA VAL A 105 -9.71 -4.16 15.25
C VAL A 105 -9.81 -2.99 16.24
N GLY A 106 -8.75 -2.73 17.00
CA GLY A 106 -8.69 -1.59 17.92
C GLY A 106 -8.55 -0.23 17.21
N PHE A 107 -8.14 -0.20 15.95
CA PHE A 107 -7.93 1.04 15.20
C PHE A 107 -9.22 1.78 14.86
N GLU A 108 -10.35 1.05 14.84
CA GLU A 108 -11.69 1.60 14.59
C GLU A 108 -11.99 2.84 15.42
N ARG A 109 -11.68 2.79 16.73
CA ARG A 109 -11.97 3.91 17.63
C ARG A 109 -11.23 5.17 17.21
N TYR A 110 -9.96 5.04 16.79
CA TYR A 110 -9.12 6.18 16.45
C TYR A 110 -9.56 6.84 15.14
N VAL A 111 -9.92 6.03 14.13
CA VAL A 111 -10.41 6.57 12.85
C VAL A 111 -11.81 7.17 12.97
N ASN A 112 -12.68 6.64 13.84
CA ASN A 112 -14.05 7.15 13.99
C ASN A 112 -14.17 8.35 14.95
N THR A 113 -13.22 8.54 15.87
CA THR A 113 -13.21 9.73 16.75
C THR A 113 -12.39 10.90 16.20
N ASN A 114 -11.68 10.73 15.08
CA ASN A 114 -10.87 11.78 14.45
C ASN A 114 -11.37 12.08 13.02
N PRO A 115 -12.23 13.11 12.84
CA PRO A 115 -12.81 13.43 11.53
C PRO A 115 -11.77 13.75 10.45
N ALA A 116 -10.63 14.35 10.82
CA ALA A 116 -9.58 14.67 9.87
C ALA A 116 -8.90 13.39 9.35
N LEU A 117 -8.59 12.45 10.24
CA LEU A 117 -8.05 11.14 9.89
C LEU A 117 -9.04 10.33 9.05
N ASN A 118 -10.31 10.35 9.43
CA ASN A 118 -11.40 9.69 8.68
C ASN A 118 -11.47 10.20 7.23
N MET A 119 -11.43 11.51 7.02
CA MET A 119 -11.40 12.12 5.69
C MET A 119 -10.12 11.80 4.91
N ALA A 120 -8.97 11.67 5.58
CA ALA A 120 -7.73 11.22 4.94
C ALA A 120 -7.84 9.75 4.47
N MET A 121 -8.47 8.87 5.27
CA MET A 121 -8.74 7.48 4.87
C MET A 121 -9.61 7.42 3.61
N TYR A 122 -10.69 8.19 3.54
CA TYR A 122 -11.53 8.22 2.33
C TYR A 122 -10.76 8.69 1.10
N ARG A 123 -9.90 9.72 1.24
CA ARG A 123 -9.04 10.18 0.13
C ARG A 123 -8.07 9.10 -0.33
N ALA A 124 -7.43 8.41 0.61
CA ALA A 124 -6.51 7.31 0.30
C ALA A 124 -7.25 6.13 -0.38
N TYR A 125 -8.47 5.79 0.08
CA TYR A 125 -9.30 4.79 -0.56
C TYR A 125 -9.65 5.13 -2.01
N ILE A 126 -10.00 6.39 -2.29
CA ILE A 126 -10.28 6.85 -3.67
C ILE A 126 -9.05 6.66 -4.56
N LYS A 127 -7.84 6.94 -4.07
CA LYS A 127 -6.61 6.72 -4.83
C LYS A 127 -6.39 5.23 -5.13
N LEU A 128 -6.57 4.36 -4.14
CA LEU A 128 -6.43 2.91 -4.31
C LEU A 128 -7.47 2.33 -5.28
N VAL A 129 -8.74 2.74 -5.15
CA VAL A 129 -9.82 2.35 -6.07
C VAL A 129 -9.53 2.85 -7.49
N SER A 130 -9.00 4.06 -7.63
CA SER A 130 -8.62 4.61 -8.94
C SER A 130 -7.51 3.78 -9.58
N LEU A 131 -6.46 3.39 -8.83
CA LEU A 131 -5.42 2.49 -9.34
C LEU A 131 -6.02 1.16 -9.82
N ASN A 132 -6.87 0.54 -9.00
CA ASN A 132 -7.52 -0.73 -9.36
C ASN A 132 -8.41 -0.60 -10.60
N GLY A 133 -9.15 0.51 -10.74
CA GLY A 133 -9.97 0.78 -11.92
C GLY A 133 -9.14 0.97 -13.19
N GLN A 134 -7.98 1.63 -13.10
CA GLN A 134 -7.05 1.77 -14.22
C GLN A 134 -6.41 0.44 -14.62
N GLU A 135 -6.00 -0.37 -13.64
CA GLU A 135 -5.47 -1.72 -13.89
C GLU A 135 -6.54 -2.60 -14.56
N LEU A 136 -7.78 -2.56 -14.07
CA LEU A 136 -8.90 -3.28 -14.69
C LEU A 136 -9.14 -2.82 -16.14
N ALA A 137 -9.14 -1.50 -16.40
CA ALA A 137 -9.28 -0.98 -17.75
C ALA A 137 -8.13 -1.46 -18.67
N ASN A 138 -6.89 -1.42 -18.19
CA ASN A 138 -5.74 -1.93 -18.95
C ASN A 138 -5.83 -3.45 -19.20
N GLN A 139 -6.40 -4.22 -18.27
CA GLN A 139 -6.62 -5.65 -18.48
C GLN A 139 -7.73 -5.92 -19.50
N LEU A 140 -8.80 -5.13 -19.50
CA LEU A 140 -9.95 -5.29 -20.39
C LEU A 140 -9.68 -4.80 -21.81
N PHE A 141 -8.93 -3.70 -21.98
CA PHE A 141 -8.82 -3.01 -23.26
C PHE A 141 -7.43 -3.11 -23.91
N SER A 142 -6.36 -3.43 -23.17
CA SER A 142 -5.02 -3.52 -23.76
C SER A 142 -4.66 -4.94 -24.17
N THR A 143 -4.32 -5.11 -25.45
CA THR A 143 -3.62 -6.28 -25.98
C THR A 143 -2.26 -6.46 -25.29
N GLY A 144 -1.68 -7.67 -25.34
CA GLY A 144 -0.36 -7.94 -24.77
C GLY A 144 0.75 -6.99 -25.28
N MET A 145 0.65 -6.56 -26.53
CA MET A 145 1.58 -5.60 -27.14
C MET A 145 1.43 -4.19 -26.56
N GLU A 146 0.20 -3.73 -26.31
CA GLU A 146 -0.04 -2.40 -25.72
C GLU A 146 0.47 -2.30 -24.28
N LYS A 147 0.40 -3.40 -23.51
CA LYS A 147 0.99 -3.46 -22.16
C LYS A 147 2.51 -3.28 -22.20
N ILE A 148 3.18 -3.91 -23.16
CA ILE A 148 4.64 -3.78 -23.37
C ILE A 148 4.99 -2.35 -23.82
N CYS A 149 4.24 -1.77 -24.76
CA CYS A 149 4.45 -0.39 -25.20
C CYS A 149 4.26 0.63 -24.08
N ASN A 150 3.22 0.47 -23.24
CA ASN A 150 2.99 1.34 -22.09
C ASN A 150 4.11 1.24 -21.06
N PHE A 151 4.64 0.03 -20.80
CA PHE A 151 5.80 -0.15 -19.94
C PHE A 151 7.02 0.60 -20.47
N PHE A 152 7.36 0.44 -21.76
CA PHE A 152 8.48 1.15 -22.37
C PHE A 152 8.29 2.67 -22.39
N TYR A 153 7.07 3.15 -22.62
CA TYR A 153 6.76 4.58 -22.61
C TYR A 153 6.97 5.20 -21.21
N ILE A 154 6.47 4.55 -20.16
CA ILE A 154 6.65 5.00 -18.77
C ILE A 154 8.14 4.98 -18.39
N TYR A 155 8.86 3.91 -18.76
CA TYR A 155 10.30 3.81 -18.53
C TYR A 155 11.06 4.96 -19.20
N LEU A 156 10.83 5.19 -20.50
CA LEU A 156 11.49 6.24 -21.27
C LEU A 156 11.18 7.65 -20.76
N LYS A 157 9.93 7.91 -20.36
CA LYS A 157 9.53 9.20 -19.80
C LYS A 157 10.27 9.47 -18.49
N ASN A 158 10.33 8.48 -17.60
CA ASN A 158 10.99 8.62 -16.30
C ASN A 158 12.52 8.66 -16.39
N THR A 159 13.12 8.11 -17.46
CA THR A 159 14.58 8.23 -17.68
C THR A 159 14.96 9.50 -18.43
N ASN A 160 14.11 10.04 -19.30
CA ASN A 160 14.39 11.28 -20.02
C ASN A 160 14.21 12.54 -19.17
N ASP A 161 13.33 12.51 -18.16
CA ASP A 161 13.17 13.61 -17.18
C ASP A 161 14.35 13.68 -16.18
N HIS A 162 15.31 12.74 -16.23
CA HIS A 162 16.54 12.76 -15.42
C HIS A 162 17.76 13.38 -16.13
N ASP A 163 17.64 13.71 -17.43
CA ASP A 163 18.71 14.33 -18.24
C ASP A 163 18.41 15.82 -18.61
N GLN A 164 17.46 16.47 -17.92
CA GLN A 164 17.18 17.92 -17.98
C GLN A 164 17.32 18.56 -16.59
#